data_AF-A0A2C9A6R5-F1
#
_entry.id   AF-A0A2C9A6R5-F1
#
_cell.length_a   1.000
_cell.length_b   1.000
_cell.length_c   1.000
_cell.angle_alpha   90.00
_cell.angle_beta   90.00
_cell.angle_gamma   90.00
#
_symmetry.space_group_name_H-M   'P 1'
#
loop_
_entity.id
_entity.type
_entity.pdbx_description
1 polymer ?
#
loop_
_entity_poly.entity_id
_entity_poly.type
_entity_poly.pdbx_seq_one_letter_code
_entity_poly.pdbx_strand_id
1 'polypeptide(L)'
;MTNNVWMVISIDSDSESSTTDEREDILAIHGFSKLSPNKGIRLPESTYIGLIPDSEAGTTKVDEIWEDLKLAGLEPRRIFGGTIDEWKVIRSRKDKD
;
A
#
# COMPACT_ATOMS: atom_id res chain seq x y z
N MET A 1 -6.55 0.02 24.54
CA MET A 1 -6.36 -1.09 23.58
C MET A 1 -6.21 -0.44 22.23
N THR A 2 -5.13 -0.73 21.50
CA THR A 2 -4.97 -0.27 20.12
C THR A 2 -5.94 -1.08 19.28
N ASN A 3 -6.97 -0.42 18.74
CA ASN A 3 -7.84 -1.06 17.76
C ASN A 3 -7.04 -1.18 16.47
N ASN A 4 -6.99 -2.38 15.92
CA ASN A 4 -6.36 -2.62 14.63
C ASN A 4 -7.45 -2.80 13.58
N VAL A 5 -7.20 -2.31 12.38
CA VAL A 5 -8.10 -2.39 11.23
C VAL A 5 -7.38 -3.01 10.06
N TRP A 6 -8.13 -3.75 9.25
CA TRP A 6 -7.62 -4.24 7.98
C TRP A 6 -7.58 -3.09 6.98
N MET A 7 -6.43 -2.91 6.36
CA MET A 7 -6.24 -1.93 5.30
C MET A 7 -5.77 -2.64 4.03
N VAL A 8 -6.32 -2.21 2.90
CA VAL A 8 -5.89 -2.66 1.57
C VAL A 8 -5.16 -1.51 0.90
N ILE A 9 -4.02 -1.82 0.27
CA ILE A 9 -3.26 -0.90 -0.56
C ILE A 9 -3.17 -1.47 -1.97
N SER A 10 -3.41 -0.64 -2.98
CA SER A 10 -3.15 -0.95 -4.38
C SER A 10 -2.23 0.09 -4.99
N ILE A 11 -1.19 -0.36 -5.68
CA ILE A 11 -0.17 0.49 -6.30
C ILE A 11 -0.33 0.45 -7.82
N ASP A 12 -0.37 1.62 -8.43
CA ASP A 12 -0.31 1.79 -9.89
C ASP A 12 1.05 2.39 -10.27
N SER A 13 1.75 1.79 -11.24
CA SER A 13 3.10 2.20 -11.65
C SER A 13 3.26 2.09 -13.16
N ASP A 14 3.85 3.12 -13.78
CA ASP A 14 4.05 3.18 -15.25
C ASP A 14 5.19 2.27 -15.76
N SER A 15 5.93 1.59 -14.88
CA SER A 15 7.13 0.84 -15.26
C SER A 15 6.96 -0.68 -15.16
N GLU A 16 7.20 -1.36 -16.29
CA GLU A 16 7.57 -2.79 -16.33
C GLU A 16 8.91 -3.06 -15.61
N SER A 17 9.62 -2.00 -15.19
CA SER A 17 10.89 -2.03 -14.48
C SER A 17 10.72 -1.83 -12.97
N SER A 18 9.71 -2.44 -12.36
CA SER A 18 9.63 -2.50 -10.89
C SER A 18 10.45 -3.69 -10.40
N THR A 19 11.48 -3.45 -9.58
CA THR A 19 12.04 -4.48 -8.71
C THR A 19 10.92 -4.89 -7.76
N THR A 20 10.10 -5.85 -8.22
CA THR A 20 8.88 -6.29 -7.53
C THR A 20 9.22 -6.72 -6.10
N ASP A 21 10.39 -7.31 -5.92
CA ASP A 21 10.93 -7.76 -4.64
C ASP A 21 11.20 -6.59 -3.67
N GLU A 22 11.86 -5.52 -4.13
CA GLU A 22 12.18 -4.36 -3.27
C GLU A 22 10.91 -3.58 -2.86
N ARG A 23 9.92 -3.49 -3.75
CA ARG A 23 8.59 -2.97 -3.42
C ARG A 23 7.90 -3.86 -2.38
N GLU A 24 7.98 -5.17 -2.54
CA GLU A 24 7.41 -6.12 -1.59
C GLU A 24 8.08 -6.00 -0.21
N ASP A 25 9.40 -5.82 -0.16
CA ASP A 25 10.15 -5.61 1.09
C ASP A 25 9.71 -4.34 1.82
N ILE A 26 9.57 -3.22 1.10
CA ILE A 26 9.07 -1.96 1.68
C ILE A 26 7.67 -2.17 2.27
N LEU A 27 6.75 -2.79 1.54
CA LEU A 27 5.40 -3.02 2.05
C LEU A 27 5.36 -4.03 3.22
N ALA A 28 6.25 -5.02 3.23
CA ALA A 28 6.37 -5.96 4.33
C ALA A 28 6.81 -5.25 5.64
N ILE A 29 7.71 -4.26 5.57
CA ILE A 29 8.11 -3.42 6.72
C ILE A 29 6.90 -2.70 7.32
N HIS A 30 5.97 -2.25 6.47
CA HIS A 30 4.73 -1.60 6.88
C HIS A 30 3.62 -2.57 7.31
N GLY A 31 3.90 -3.87 7.35
CA GLY A 31 2.94 -4.91 7.77
C GLY A 31 1.95 -5.32 6.68
N PHE A 32 2.24 -5.05 5.41
CA PHE A 32 1.42 -5.43 4.27
C PHE A 32 1.95 -6.67 3.54
N SER A 33 1.05 -7.47 3.00
CA SER A 33 1.38 -8.69 2.25
C SER A 33 0.52 -8.83 1.00
N LYS A 34 1.07 -9.47 -0.05
CA LYS A 34 0.30 -9.92 -1.23
C LYS A 34 -0.56 -11.15 -0.96
N LEU A 35 -0.48 -11.76 0.22
CA LEU A 35 -1.25 -12.94 0.57
C LEU A 35 -2.42 -12.56 1.47
N SER A 36 -3.59 -13.13 1.18
CA SER A 36 -4.75 -13.00 2.06
C SER A 36 -4.42 -13.64 3.44
N PRO A 37 -4.71 -12.97 4.56
CA PRO A 37 -4.30 -13.43 5.90
C PRO A 37 -4.82 -14.83 6.28
N ASN A 38 -6.03 -15.17 5.82
CA ASN A 38 -6.74 -16.38 6.27
C ASN A 38 -6.67 -17.56 5.29
N LYS A 39 -6.34 -17.30 4.01
CA LYS A 39 -6.39 -18.34 2.96
C LYS A 39 -5.05 -18.51 2.23
N GLY A 40 -4.06 -17.65 2.48
CA GLY A 40 -2.79 -17.66 1.74
C GLY A 40 -2.95 -17.45 0.23
N ILE A 41 -4.08 -16.93 -0.22
CA ILE A 41 -4.35 -16.66 -1.63
C ILE A 41 -3.63 -15.39 -2.04
N ARG A 42 -2.93 -15.43 -3.17
CA ARG A 42 -2.31 -14.24 -3.75
C ARG A 42 -3.39 -13.25 -4.20
N LEU A 43 -3.29 -12.03 -3.71
CA LEU A 43 -4.14 -10.91 -4.10
C LEU A 43 -3.86 -10.52 -5.57
N PRO A 44 -4.77 -9.75 -6.20
CA PRO A 44 -4.53 -9.17 -7.51
C PRO A 44 -3.19 -8.43 -7.58
N GLU A 45 -2.68 -8.26 -8.79
CA GLU A 45 -1.39 -7.62 -9.02
C GLU A 45 -1.33 -6.23 -8.37
N SER A 46 -0.21 -5.95 -7.70
CA SER A 46 0.04 -4.71 -6.98
C SER A 46 -0.96 -4.39 -5.86
N THR A 47 -1.75 -5.36 -5.40
CA THR A 47 -2.63 -5.25 -4.23
C THR A 47 -2.01 -5.95 -3.02
N TYR A 48 -2.12 -5.29 -1.88
CA TYR A 48 -1.56 -5.72 -0.61
C TYR A 48 -2.56 -5.49 0.52
N ILE A 49 -2.49 -6.30 1.57
CA ILE A 49 -3.36 -6.20 2.74
C ILE A 49 -2.51 -6.26 4.00
N GLY A 50 -2.85 -5.44 4.99
CA GLY A 50 -2.17 -5.36 6.27
C GLY A 50 -3.12 -5.11 7.43
N LEU A 51 -2.76 -5.59 8.62
CA LEU A 51 -3.45 -5.29 9.87
C LEU A 51 -2.65 -4.22 10.61
N ILE A 52 -3.18 -3.01 10.66
CA ILE A 52 -2.46 -1.84 11.19
C ILE A 52 -3.26 -1.15 12.30
N PRO A 53 -2.63 -0.36 13.17
CA PRO A 53 -3.34 0.46 14.15
C PRO A 53 -4.31 1.42 13.45
N ASP A 54 -5.55 1.51 13.94
CA ASP A 54 -6.60 2.38 13.41
C ASP A 54 -6.17 3.86 13.35
N SER A 55 -5.37 4.30 14.34
CA SER A 55 -4.80 5.65 14.39
C SER A 55 -3.83 5.98 13.26
N GLU A 56 -3.26 4.96 12.61
CA GLU A 56 -2.32 5.10 11.49
C GLU A 56 -3.00 4.85 10.14
N ALA A 57 -4.19 4.25 10.14
CA ALA A 57 -4.84 3.77 8.93
C ALA A 57 -5.31 4.90 8.02
N GLY A 58 -5.43 4.59 6.72
CA GLY A 58 -5.78 5.57 5.71
C GLY A 58 -4.59 6.45 5.33
N THR A 59 -4.74 7.78 5.38
CA THR A 59 -3.74 8.70 4.78
C THR A 59 -2.36 8.60 5.39
N THR A 60 -2.26 8.54 6.72
CA THR A 60 -0.96 8.54 7.39
C THR A 60 -0.10 7.37 6.90
N LYS A 61 -0.64 6.15 6.93
CA LYS A 61 0.08 4.97 6.43
C LYS A 61 0.39 5.04 4.93
N VAL A 62 -0.54 5.56 4.12
CA VAL A 62 -0.31 5.72 2.67
C VAL A 62 0.84 6.69 2.40
N ASP A 63 0.90 7.81 3.11
CA ASP A 63 1.93 8.83 2.92
C ASP A 63 3.31 8.31 3.35
N GLU A 64 3.38 7.54 4.45
CA GLU A 64 4.62 6.87 4.89
C GLU A 64 5.15 5.93 3.82
N ILE A 65 4.29 5.03 3.31
CA ILE A 65 4.64 4.09 2.25
C ILE A 65 5.07 4.82 0.98
N TRP A 66 4.38 5.90 0.63
CA TRP A 66 4.71 6.71 -0.54
C TRP A 66 6.13 7.30 -0.44
N GLU A 67 6.48 7.88 0.70
CA GLU A 67 7.81 8.47 0.88
C GLU A 67 8.91 7.40 0.86
N ASP A 68 8.69 6.23 1.45
CA ASP A 68 9.67 5.12 1.39
C ASP A 68 9.88 4.61 -0.05
N LEU A 69 8.79 4.41 -0.80
CA LEU A 69 8.87 4.03 -2.21
C LEU A 69 9.61 5.09 -3.05
N LYS A 70 9.33 6.37 -2.79
CA LYS A 70 9.99 7.48 -3.47
C LYS A 70 11.48 7.57 -3.13
N LEU A 71 11.86 7.35 -1.88
CA LEU A 71 13.27 7.30 -1.44
C LEU A 71 14.03 6.14 -2.10
N ALA A 72 13.36 5.02 -2.36
CA ALA A 72 13.90 3.89 -3.10
C ALA A 72 13.93 4.11 -4.63
N GLY A 73 13.46 5.26 -5.15
CA GLY A 73 13.36 5.49 -6.60
C GLY A 73 12.23 4.69 -7.27
N LEU A 74 11.31 4.13 -6.49
CA LEU A 74 10.14 3.36 -6.90
C LEU A 74 8.84 4.17 -6.80
N GLU A 75 8.92 5.50 -6.94
CA GLU A 75 7.78 6.43 -6.85
C GLU A 75 6.64 5.93 -7.77
N PRO A 76 5.51 5.46 -7.21
CA PRO A 76 4.41 4.97 -8.02
C PRO A 76 3.67 6.14 -8.67
N ARG A 77 2.87 5.85 -9.70
CA ARG A 77 1.98 6.86 -10.28
C ARG A 77 0.84 7.18 -9.33
N ARG A 78 0.24 6.14 -8.72
CA ARG A 78 -0.84 6.27 -7.74
C ARG A 78 -0.69 5.21 -6.65
N ILE A 79 -1.15 5.55 -5.46
CA ILE A 79 -1.34 4.62 -4.36
C ILE A 79 -2.77 4.79 -3.83
N PHE A 80 -3.51 3.71 -3.80
CA PHE A 80 -4.85 3.66 -3.24
C PHE A 80 -4.77 2.90 -1.94
N GLY A 81 -5.18 3.51 -0.83
CA GLY A 81 -5.16 2.88 0.48
C GLY A 81 -6.45 3.19 1.23
N GLY A 82 -7.12 2.15 1.71
CA GLY A 82 -8.37 2.28 2.44
C GLY A 82 -8.54 1.18 3.47
N THR A 83 -9.19 1.50 4.57
CA THR A 83 -9.63 0.49 5.52
C THR A 83 -10.75 -0.32 4.89
N ILE A 84 -10.81 -1.61 5.19
CA ILE A 84 -11.98 -2.40 4.85
C ILE A 84 -13.12 -1.80 5.67
N ASP A 85 -14.11 -1.21 4.96
CA ASP A 85 -15.25 -0.42 5.45
C ASP A 85 -15.16 1.12 5.31
N GLU A 86 -14.01 1.72 4.94
CA GLU A 86 -13.92 3.14 4.52
C GLU A 86 -13.01 3.33 3.28
N TRP A 87 -13.57 3.93 2.22
CA TRP A 87 -12.85 4.19 0.98
C TRP A 87 -12.12 5.53 1.02
N LYS A 88 -10.78 5.52 0.87
CA LYS A 88 -9.97 6.74 0.72
C LYS A 88 -9.08 6.64 -0.52
N VAL A 89 -8.96 7.75 -1.26
CA VAL A 89 -8.19 7.85 -2.51
C VAL A 89 -7.19 8.98 -2.37
N ILE A 90 -5.90 8.71 -2.64
CA ILE A 90 -4.84 9.71 -2.66
C ILE A 90 -4.18 9.67 -4.05
N ARG A 91 -4.04 10.84 -4.68
CA ARG A 91 -3.44 10.97 -6.02
C ARG A 91 -2.07 11.63 -5.92
N SER A 92 -1.16 11.24 -6.82
CA SER A 92 0.11 11.93 -6.97
C SER A 92 -0.10 13.39 -7.35
N ARG A 93 0.75 14.29 -6.85
CA ARG A 93 0.73 15.72 -7.23
C ARG A 93 1.06 15.96 -8.71
N LYS A 94 1.63 14.97 -9.39
CA LYS A 94 1.97 15.01 -10.82
C LYS A 94 0.92 14.32 -11.70
N ASP A 95 -0.11 13.73 -11.10
CA ASP A 95 -1.17 13.05 -11.82
C ASP A 95 -2.03 14.08 -12.57
N LYS A 96 -2.11 13.93 -13.89
CA LYS A 96 -2.84 14.87 -14.77
C LYS A 96 -4.28 14.45 -15.05
N ASP A 97 -4.71 13.28 -14.56
CA ASP A 97 -6.11 12.81 -14.65
C ASP A 97 -6.90 13.05 -13.34
#